data_AF-A0A540LCZ5-F1
#
_entry.id   AF-A0A540LCZ5-F1
#
_cell.length_a   1.000
_cell.length_b   1.000
_cell.length_c   1.000
_cell.angle_alpha   90.00
_cell.angle_beta   90.00
_cell.angle_gamma   90.00
#
_symmetry.space_group_name_H-M   'P 1'
#
loop_
_entity.id
_entity.type
_entity.pdbx_description
1 polymer ?
#
loop_
_entity_poly.entity_id
_entity_poly.type
_entity_poly.pdbx_seq_one_letter_code
_entity_poly.pdbx_strand_id
1 'polypeptide(L)' 'MEELSENCFHEATYLDQEGQLRTSRVPVVQELARRGFKHLLERFIRVHPEHDFDVVNLSLLNNVSKVLSSISMAKL' A
#
# COMPACT_ATOMS: atom_id res chain seq x y z
N MET A 1 -3.30 0.88 -25.09
CA MET A 1 -4.10 0.77 -23.86
C MET A 1 -3.88 -0.65 -23.38
N GLU A 2 -3.09 -0.84 -22.32
CA GLU A 2 -2.71 -2.18 -21.85
C GLU A 2 -3.94 -2.81 -21.19
N GLU A 3 -4.50 -3.82 -21.82
CA GLU A 3 -5.69 -4.52 -21.36
C GLU A 3 -5.31 -5.36 -20.14
N LEU A 4 -5.49 -4.79 -18.94
CA LEU A 4 -5.20 -5.48 -17.70
C LEU A 4 -6.17 -6.66 -17.55
N SER A 5 -5.69 -7.88 -17.72
CA SER A 5 -6.51 -9.09 -17.57
C SER A 5 -7.26 -9.08 -16.24
N GLU A 6 -8.44 -9.69 -16.20
CA GLU A 6 -9.31 -9.82 -15.03
C GLU A 6 -8.58 -10.23 -13.74
N ASN A 7 -7.55 -11.09 -13.85
CA ASN A 7 -6.78 -11.61 -12.70
C ASN A 7 -5.95 -10.56 -11.94
N CYS A 8 -5.80 -9.34 -12.46
CA CYS A 8 -5.06 -8.26 -11.78
C CYS A 8 -5.90 -7.52 -10.73
N PHE A 9 -7.19 -7.81 -10.63
CA PHE A 9 -8.12 -7.09 -9.76
C PHE A 9 -9.04 -8.05 -9.03
N HIS A 10 -9.42 -7.66 -7.81
CA HIS A 10 -10.57 -8.23 -7.13
C HIS A 10 -11.75 -7.26 -7.23
N GLU A 11 -12.96 -7.80 -7.26
CA GLU A 11 -14.17 -7.00 -7.15
C GLU A 11 -14.64 -7.00 -5.70
N ALA A 12 -14.95 -5.81 -5.20
CA ALA A 12 -15.49 -5.60 -3.86
C ALA A 12 -16.81 -4.85 -3.98
N THR A 13 -17.86 -5.42 -3.38
CA THR A 13 -19.18 -4.82 -3.33
C THR A 13 -19.48 -4.34 -1.91
N TYR A 14 -19.93 -3.10 -1.77
CA TYR A 14 -20.19 -2.45 -0.48
C TYR A 14 -21.36 -1.46 -0.58
N LEU A 15 -21.94 -1.12 0.56
CA LEU A 15 -22.92 -0.02 0.66
C LEU A 15 -22.16 1.29 0.88
N ASP A 16 -22.51 2.33 0.13
CA ASP A 16 -21.99 3.68 0.38
C ASP A 16 -22.75 4.40 1.50
N GLN A 17 -22.42 5.68 1.70
CA GLN A 17 -22.99 6.49 2.79
C GLN A 17 -24.48 6.76 2.59
N GLU A 18 -24.96 6.67 1.35
CA GLU A 18 -26.34 6.82 0.94
C GLU A 18 -27.10 5.48 0.94
N GLY A 19 -26.44 4.39 1.33
CA GLY A 19 -27.01 3.05 1.37
C GLY A 19 -27.16 2.40 -0.01
N GLN A 20 -26.47 2.91 -1.03
CA GLN A 20 -26.47 2.33 -2.38
C GLN A 20 -25.38 1.27 -2.51
N LEU A 21 -25.73 0.18 -3.20
CA LEU A 21 -24.78 -0.87 -3.55
C LEU A 21 -23.81 -0.35 -4.62
N ARG A 22 -22.52 -0.40 -4.31
CA ARG A 22 -21.43 -0.06 -5.23
C ARG A 22 -20.48 -1.23 -5.37
N THR A 23 -19.95 -1.39 -6.58
CA THR A 23 -18.88 -2.35 -6.87
C THR A 23 -17.63 -1.58 -7.28
N SER A 24 -16.50 -1.93 -6.68
CA SER A 24 -15.20 -1.35 -6.97
C SER A 24 -14.20 -2.43 -7.35
N ARG A 25 -13.29 -2.09 -8.28
CA ARG A 25 -12.16 -2.95 -8.68
C ARG A 25 -10.93 -2.58 -7.86
N VAL A 26 -10.51 -3.49 -7.00
CA VAL A 26 -9.34 -3.36 -6.13
C VAL A 26 -8.14 -4.01 -6.81
N PRO A 27 -7.04 -3.26 -7.09
CA PRO A 27 -5.86 -3.82 -7.72
C PRO A 27 -5.10 -4.79 -6.82
N VAL A 28 -4.73 -5.95 -7.36
CA VAL A 28 -3.89 -6.95 -6.70
C VAL A 28 -2.42 -6.61 -6.97
N VAL A 29 -1.81 -5.82 -6.07
CA VAL A 29 -0.45 -5.25 -6.26
C VAL A 29 0.60 -6.33 -6.53
N GLN A 30 0.49 -7.50 -5.90
CA GLN A 30 1.41 -8.62 -6.12
C GLN A 30 1.32 -9.19 -7.54
N GLU A 31 0.11 -9.39 -8.05
CA GLU A 31 -0.11 -9.89 -9.40
C GLU A 31 0.29 -8.85 -10.44
N LEU A 32 0.05 -7.55 -10.14
CA LEU A 32 0.56 -6.47 -10.96
C LEU A 32 2.10 -6.55 -11.02
N ALA A 33 2.77 -6.58 -9.88
CA ALA A 33 4.24 -6.67 -9.82
C ALA A 33 4.80 -7.89 -10.58
N ARG A 34 4.15 -9.06 -10.46
CA ARG A 34 4.55 -10.29 -11.16
C ARG A 34 4.60 -10.15 -12.68
N ARG A 35 3.79 -9.27 -13.25
CA ARG A 35 3.70 -9.02 -14.69
C ARG A 35 4.73 -8.02 -15.21
N GLY A 36 5.49 -7.38 -14.32
CA GLY A 36 6.56 -6.46 -14.69
C GLY A 36 6.04 -5.17 -15.32
N PHE A 37 5.05 -4.52 -14.69
CA PHE A 37 4.63 -3.18 -15.10
C PHE A 37 5.83 -2.26 -15.25
N LYS A 38 6.00 -1.69 -16.45
CA LYS A 38 7.07 -0.73 -16.74
C LYS A 38 6.84 0.60 -16.04
N HIS A 39 5.59 0.91 -15.72
CA HIS A 39 5.16 2.15 -15.11
C HIS A 39 4.17 1.87 -13.98
N LEU A 40 4.36 2.57 -12.86
CA LEU A 40 3.46 2.50 -11.72
C LEU A 40 2.13 3.19 -12.09
N LEU A 41 0.98 2.56 -11.80
CA LEU A 41 -0.32 3.20 -12.05
C LEU A 41 -0.42 4.50 -11.23
N GLU A 42 -1.01 5.54 -11.81
CA GLU A 42 -1.14 6.87 -11.17
C GLU A 42 -1.74 6.82 -9.77
N ARG A 43 -2.69 5.90 -9.53
CA ARG A 43 -3.31 5.69 -8.21
C ARG A 43 -2.33 5.25 -7.10
N PHE A 44 -1.17 4.73 -7.46
CA PHE A 44 -0.09 4.36 -6.55
C PHE A 44 0.99 5.43 -6.44
N ILE A 45 0.96 6.46 -7.31
CA ILE A 45 1.86 7.60 -7.22
C ILE A 45 1.34 8.48 -6.08
N ARG A 46 2.13 8.58 -5.00
CA ARG A 46 1.82 9.47 -3.89
C ARG A 46 2.01 10.92 -4.36
N VAL A 47 0.95 11.72 -4.36
CA VAL A 47 0.95 13.10 -4.92
C VAL A 47 1.54 14.15 -3.94
N HIS A 48 1.92 13.79 -2.71
CA HIS A 48 2.47 14.73 -1.73
C HIS A 48 3.81 14.27 -1.12
N PRO A 49 4.93 14.98 -1.39
CA PRO A 49 6.27 14.71 -0.87
C PRO A 49 6.63 15.51 0.40
N GLU A 50 5.67 16.12 1.10
CA GLU A 50 5.96 16.87 2.34
C GLU A 50 6.56 15.99 3.46
N HIS A 51 6.67 14.69 3.24
CA HIS A 51 7.38 13.72 4.06
C HIS A 51 8.34 12.88 3.19
N ASP A 52 9.27 13.53 2.48
CA ASP A 52 10.52 12.90 2.05
C ASP A 52 11.37 12.51 3.29
N PHE A 53 10.94 11.49 4.02
CA PHE A 53 11.81 10.73 4.93
C PHE A 53 12.36 9.46 4.23
N ASP A 54 12.33 9.43 2.89
CA ASP A 54 12.76 8.28 2.09
C ASP A 54 14.27 8.26 1.78
N VAL A 55 15.04 9.21 2.33
CA VAL A 55 16.43 8.91 2.70
C VAL A 55 16.39 8.60 4.18
N VAL A 56 16.27 7.32 4.51
CA VAL A 56 16.65 6.81 5.83
C VAL A 56 18.07 7.31 6.06
N ASN A 57 18.20 8.39 6.82
CA ASN A 57 19.49 8.90 7.21
C ASN A 57 20.11 7.78 8.05
N LEU A 58 21.06 7.04 7.48
CA LEU A 58 21.71 5.89 8.11
C LEU A 58 22.29 6.28 9.50
N SER A 59 22.60 7.57 9.69
CA SER A 59 22.98 8.13 10.99
C SER A 59 21.86 8.14 12.04
N LEU A 60 20.58 8.28 11.64
CA LEU A 60 19.43 8.17 12.54
C LEU A 60 19.15 6.72 12.91
N LEU A 61 19.33 5.77 11.99
CA LEU A 61 19.14 4.33 12.24
C LEU A 61 20.17 3.77 13.23
N ASN A 62 21.41 4.27 13.19
CA ASN A 62 22.44 4.00 14.20
C ASN A 62 22.12 4.59 15.58
N ASN A 63 21.21 5.58 15.66
CA ASN A 63 20.75 6.21 16.89
C ASN A 63 19.34 5.75 17.33
N VAL A 64 18.73 4.76 16.66
CA VAL A 64 17.52 4.07 17.14
C VAL A 64 17.90 3.09 18.26
N SER A 65 18.46 3.62 19.34
CA SER A 65 18.33 3.02 20.68
C SER A 65 16.98 3.40 21.32
N LYS A 66 16.11 4.15 20.63
CA LYS A 66 14.68 4.19 20.97
C LYS A 66 13.99 3.00 20.32
N VAL A 67 14.31 1.83 20.87
CA VAL A 67 13.62 0.57 20.62
C VAL A 67 12.13 0.82 20.82
N LEU A 68 11.31 0.55 19.81
CA LEU A 68 9.86 0.53 19.94
C LEU A 68 9.53 -0.31 21.18
N SER A 69 8.68 0.22 22.07
CA SER A 69 8.34 -0.48 23.31
C SER A 69 7.81 -1.88 22.99
N SER A 70 8.58 -2.90 23.35
CA SER A 70 8.19 -4.29 23.18
C SER A 70 7.46 -4.76 24.44
N ILE A 71 6.27 -5.32 24.25
CA ILE A 71 5.51 -5.96 25.33
C ILE A 71 5.63 -7.47 25.13
N SER A 72 6.10 -8.16 26.18
CA SER A 72 6.19 -9.63 26.19
C SER A 72 4.87 -10.24 26.66
N MET A 73 4.14 -10.89 25.75
CA MET A 73 2.89 -11.58 26.07
C MET A 73 3.06 -12.74 27.07
N ALA A 74 4.25 -13.34 27.16
CA ALA A 74 4.54 -14.41 28.11
C ALA A 74 4.70 -13.92 29.56
N LYS A 75 4.71 -12.60 29.79
CA LYS A 75 4.84 -11.96 31.12
C LYS A 75 3.55 -11.23 31.54
N LEU A 76 2.45 -11.47 30.84
CA LEU A 76 1.11 -10.99 31.20
C LEU A 76 0.42 -11.96 32.15
#